data_AF-A0A834ZW15-F1
#
_entry.id   AF-A0A834ZW15-F1
#
_cell.length_a   1.000
_cell.length_b   1.000
_cell.length_c   1.000
_cell.angle_alpha   90.00
_cell.angle_beta   90.00
_cell.angle_gamma   90.00
#
_symmetry.space_group_name_H-M   'P 1'
#
loop_
_entity.id
_entity.type
_entity.pdbx_description
1 polymer ?
#
loop_
_entity_poly.entity_id
_entity_poly.type
_entity_poly.pdbx_seq_one_letter_code
_entity_poly.pdbx_strand_id
1 'polypeptide(L)' 'MMLQARVNFGSVIFREVIILAMWSIWTHCNSIIFDGGSLAFAWWRKSFFEGMMAITLRVNLQLKDKIVVWLSSLL' A
#
# COMPACT_ATOMS: atom_id res chain seq x y z
N MET A 1 -1.43 16.62 9.82
CA MET A 1 -0.03 16.62 9.35
C MET A 1 0.54 15.21 9.42
N MET A 2 1.35 14.79 8.44
CA MET A 2 1.91 13.43 8.33
C MET A 2 2.60 12.92 9.62
N LEU A 3 3.22 13.81 10.40
CA LEU A 3 3.83 13.47 11.70
C LEU A 3 2.80 12.94 12.70
N GLN A 4 1.65 13.60 12.84
CA GLN A 4 0.58 13.13 13.73
C GLN A 4 -0.01 11.81 13.25
N ALA A 5 -0.20 11.65 11.94
CA ALA A 5 -0.70 10.41 11.37
C ALA A 5 0.27 9.24 11.58
N ARG A 6 1.59 9.49 11.48
CA ARG A 6 2.63 8.51 11.80
C ARG A 6 2.59 8.09 13.27
N VAL A 7 2.46 9.06 14.19
CA VAL A 7 2.36 8.79 15.63
C VAL A 7 1.11 7.97 15.93
N ASN A 8 -0.04 8.33 15.34
CA ASN A 8 -1.30 7.62 15.52
C ASN A 8 -1.29 6.21 14.90
N PHE A 9 -0.58 6.02 13.78
CA PHE A 9 -0.43 4.71 13.14
C PHE A 9 0.50 3.78 13.94
N GLY A 10 1.43 4.35 14.73
CA GLY A 10 2.24 3.59 15.67
C GLY A 10 3.24 2.61 15.04
N SER A 11 3.51 2.72 13.73
CA SER A 11 4.40 1.79 13.02
C SER A 11 5.36 2.48 12.05
N VAL A 12 6.55 1.90 11.93
CA VAL A 12 7.64 2.38 11.06
C VAL A 12 7.29 2.31 9.58
N ILE A 13 6.31 1.47 9.20
CA ILE A 13 5.86 1.27 7.80
C ILE A 13 4.82 2.31 7.34
N PHE A 14 4.43 3.24 8.21
CA PHE A 14 3.37 4.21 7.88
C PHE A 14 3.65 4.96 6.57
N ARG A 15 4.91 5.38 6.38
CA ARG A 15 5.31 6.14 5.21
C ARG A 15 5.15 5.30 3.94
N GLU A 16 5.58 4.06 3.99
CA GLU A 16 5.51 3.08 2.92
C GLU A 16 4.07 2.79 2.52
N VAL A 17 3.19 2.60 3.52
CA VAL A 17 1.75 2.43 3.32
C VAL A 17 1.16 3.62 2.57
N ILE A 18 1.44 4.85 3.02
CA ILE A 18 0.90 6.05 2.35
C ILE A 18 1.47 6.21 0.94
N ILE A 19 2.78 6.03 0.75
CA ILE A 19 3.42 6.14 -0.57
C ILE A 19 2.81 5.13 -1.53
N LEU A 20 2.68 3.87 -1.14
CA LEU A 20 2.12 2.83 -2.00
C LEU A 20 0.63 3.01 -2.27
N ALA A 21 -0.15 3.47 -1.28
CA ALA A 21 -1.56 3.77 -1.48
C ALA A 21 -1.73 4.88 -2.53
N MET A 22 -0.99 5.98 -2.40
CA MET A 22 -1.02 7.10 -3.36
C MET A 22 -0.48 6.71 -4.73
N TRP A 23 0.62 5.95 -4.77
CA TRP A 23 1.18 5.41 -6.00
C TRP A 23 0.16 4.55 -6.75
N SER A 24 -0.53 3.66 -6.04
CA SER A 24 -1.54 2.77 -6.62
C SER A 24 -2.75 3.56 -7.15
N ILE A 25 -3.14 4.68 -6.50
CA ILE A 25 -4.20 5.56 -7.03
C ILE A 25 -3.71 6.21 -8.32
N TRP A 26 -2.50 6.76 -8.30
CA TRP A 26 -1.93 7.45 -9.44
C TRP A 26 -1.80 6.54 -10.66
N THR A 27 -1.27 5.31 -10.48
CA THR A 27 -1.19 4.32 -11.55
C THR A 27 -2.57 3.89 -12.05
N HIS A 28 -3.55 3.71 -11.16
CA HIS A 28 -4.91 3.37 -11.55
C HIS A 28 -5.54 4.48 -12.41
N CYS A 29 -5.45 5.74 -11.98
CA CYS A 29 -5.94 6.89 -12.75
C CYS A 29 -5.27 6.98 -14.12
N ASN A 30 -3.95 6.77 -14.19
CA ASN A 30 -3.23 6.76 -15.47
C ASN A 30 -3.68 5.62 -16.38
N SER A 31 -3.91 4.42 -15.84
CA SER A 31 -4.42 3.30 -16.65
C SER A 31 -5.79 3.59 -17.26
N ILE A 32 -6.64 4.35 -16.57
CA ILE A 32 -7.95 4.76 -17.09
C ILE A 32 -7.77 5.79 -18.23
N ILE A 33 -6.92 6.80 -18.02
CA ILE A 33 -6.74 7.91 -18.97
C ILE A 33 -6.00 7.45 -20.23
N PHE A 34 -4.92 6.68 -20.07
CA PHE A 34 -3.99 6.37 -21.15
C PHE A 34 -4.20 4.98 -21.76
N ASP A 35 -4.69 4.01 -20.98
CA ASP A 35 -4.80 2.61 -21.41
C ASP A 35 -6.25 2.13 -21.57
N GLY A 36 -7.24 3.00 -21.39
CA GLY A 36 -8.66 2.65 -21.46
C GLY A 36 -9.13 1.71 -20.35
N GLY A 37 -8.42 1.68 -19.22
CA GLY A 37 -8.79 0.92 -18.03
C GLY A 37 -10.14 1.34 -17.44
N SER A 38 -10.74 0.48 -16.64
CA SER A 38 -12.00 0.75 -15.95
C SER A 38 -11.78 1.16 -14.49
N LEU A 39 -12.63 2.06 -13.97
CA LEU A 39 -12.62 2.43 -12.56
C LEU A 39 -13.02 1.21 -11.71
N ALA A 40 -12.07 0.69 -10.93
CA ALA A 40 -12.27 -0.52 -10.16
C ALA A 40 -11.42 -0.50 -8.88
N PHE A 41 -12.09 -0.42 -7.73
CA PHE A 41 -11.41 -0.47 -6.44
C PHE A 41 -10.60 -1.76 -6.24
N ALA A 42 -11.07 -2.88 -6.80
CA ALA A 42 -10.35 -4.16 -6.75
C ALA A 42 -8.97 -4.09 -7.42
N TRP A 43 -8.82 -3.32 -8.50
CA TRP A 43 -7.55 -3.12 -9.19
C TRP A 43 -6.57 -2.32 -8.34
N TRP A 44 -7.04 -1.19 -7.80
CA TRP A 44 -6.24 -0.40 -6.86
C TRP A 44 -5.79 -1.24 -5.65
N ARG A 45 -6.72 -1.97 -5.03
CA ARG A 45 -6.45 -2.83 -3.86
C ARG A 45 -5.41 -3.89 -4.17
N LYS A 46 -5.52 -4.54 -5.33
CA LYS A 46 -4.54 -5.55 -5.79
C LYS A 46 -3.15 -4.93 -5.96
N SER A 47 -3.05 -3.80 -6.66
CA SER A 47 -1.77 -3.11 -6.88
C SER A 47 -1.12 -2.66 -5.57
N PHE A 48 -1.93 -2.13 -4.63
CA PHE A 48 -1.46 -1.77 -3.30
C PHE A 48 -0.93 -2.99 -2.53
N PHE A 49 -1.67 -4.10 -2.54
CA PHE A 49 -1.27 -5.33 -1.86
C PHE A 49 0.04 -5.90 -2.42
N GLU A 50 0.16 -5.97 -3.75
CA GLU A 50 1.38 -6.42 -4.43
C GLU A 50 2.58 -5.52 -4.07
N GLY A 51 2.38 -4.20 -4.04
CA GLY A 51 3.39 -3.25 -3.60
C GLY A 51 3.84 -3.48 -2.16
N MET A 52 2.89 -3.67 -1.23
CA MET A 52 3.21 -3.93 0.17
C MET A 52 3.92 -5.28 0.36
N MET A 53 3.53 -6.31 -0.39
CA MET A 53 4.23 -7.61 -0.40
C MET A 53 5.66 -7.47 -0.89
N ALA A 54 5.94 -6.65 -1.90
CA ALA A 54 7.31 -6.38 -2.35
C ALA A 54 8.17 -5.70 -1.27
N ILE A 55 7.59 -4.84 -0.43
CA ILE A 55 8.30 -4.23 0.71
C ILE A 55 8.74 -5.28 1.72
N THR A 56 7.98 -6.36 1.91
CA THR A 56 8.35 -7.42 2.84
C THR A 56 9.69 -8.10 2.52
N LEU A 57 10.15 -8.01 1.27
CA LEU A 57 11.45 -8.51 0.82
C LEU A 57 12.64 -7.64 1.27
N ARG A 58 12.37 -6.41 1.76
CA ARG A 58 13.37 -5.40 2.13
C ARG A 58 13.41 -5.08 3.61
N VAL A 59 12.64 -5.80 4.43
CA VAL A 59 12.56 -5.60 5.88
C VAL A 59 12.99 -6.87 6.62
N ASN A 60 13.29 -6.74 7.91
CA ASN A 60 13.59 -7.91 8.74
C ASN A 60 12.36 -8.82 8.92
N LEU A 61 12.60 -10.08 9.30
CA LEU A 61 11.56 -11.11 9.43
C LEU A 61 10.43 -10.72 10.39
N GLN A 62 10.77 -10.16 11.57
CA GLN A 62 9.77 -9.74 12.56
C GLN A 62 8.83 -8.66 12.01
N LEU A 63 9.35 -7.71 11.24
CA LEU A 63 8.54 -6.66 10.63
C LEU A 63 7.74 -7.20 9.44
N LYS A 64 8.32 -8.10 8.65
CA LYS A 64 7.62 -8.81 7.57
C LYS A 64 6.37 -9.52 8.12
N ASP A 65 6.50 -10.29 9.20
CA ASP A 65 5.37 -11.03 9.77
C ASP A 65 4.27 -10.08 10.23
N LYS A 66 4.64 -8.96 10.88
CA LYS A 66 3.69 -7.90 11.25
C LYS A 66 2.97 -7.29 10.05
N ILE A 67 3.69 -7.02 8.95
CA ILE A 67 3.10 -6.49 7.71
C ILE A 67 2.13 -7.51 7.12
N VAL A 68 2.50 -8.78 7.02
CA VAL A 68 1.66 -9.83 6.43
C VAL A 68 0.39 -10.05 7.25
N VAL A 69 0.50 -10.11 8.58
CA VAL A 69 -0.67 -10.20 9.47
C VAL A 69 -1.58 -8.99 9.31
N TRP A 70 -1.02 -7.79 9.29
CA TRP A 70 -1.79 -6.57 9.09
C TRP A 70 -2.48 -6.53 7.72
N LEU A 71 -1.77 -6.84 6.63
CA LEU A 71 -2.35 -6.93 5.29
C LEU A 71 -3.49 -7.94 5.20
N SER A 72 -3.34 -9.07 5.89
CA SER A 72 -4.37 -10.12 5.93
C SER A 72 -5.64 -9.65 6.67
N SER A 73 -5.51 -8.71 7.61
CA SER A 73 -6.66 -8.08 8.29
C SER A 73 -7.41 -7.05 7.43
N LEU A 74 -6.85 -6.67 6.27
CA LEU A 74 -7.47 -5.73 5.32
C LEU A 74 -8.23 -6.43 4.17
N LEU A 75 -8.15 -7.76 4.10
CA LEU A 75 -8.87 -8.60 3.13
C LEU A 75 -10.32 -8.83 3.58
#